data_AF-A0A4R4BBW3-F1
#
_entry.id   AF-A0A4R4BBW3-F1
#
_cell.length_a   1.000
_cell.length_b   1.000
_cell.length_c   1.000
_cell.angle_alpha   90.00
_cell.angle_beta   90.00
_cell.angle_gamma   90.00
#
_symmetry.space_group_name_H-M   'P 1'
#
loop_
_entity.id
_entity.type
_entity.pdbx_description
1 polymer ?
#
loop_
_entity_poly.entity_id
_entity_poly.type
_entity_poly.pdbx_seq_one_letter_code
_entity_poly.pdbx_strand_id
1 'polypeptide(L)'
;MEAYFSAHPLKPFIPYSRQHVLILFIMLVGIFFLYQYQDVLRQSEWNITVRYAIAFLFIGSEIGLHMWEWKAGIFELGTSLPFELCTISLLLASIMIVTKSYRIYEIVFFTGIIGASQAILTPNVQYAFPHFRFIEFFAAHVLLIWAPLFMTWVEGYRPTLQSIKRTMIFLNIIIPIVSFVNYKTGGNYMFLARKPETASLLDMLGPHPYYIISLEIAALIGCFILYMPFARREGHAHKESLGS
;
A
#
# COMPACT_ATOMS: atom_id res chain seq x y z
N MET A 1 22.88 -18.83 -4.70
CA MET A 1 21.45 -18.89 -4.29
C MET A 1 21.29 -18.69 -2.78
N GLU A 2 22.18 -19.22 -1.94
CA GLU A 2 22.10 -19.07 -0.47
C GLU A 2 22.04 -17.61 0.03
N ALA A 3 22.81 -16.71 -0.58
CA ALA A 3 22.82 -15.28 -0.24
C ALA A 3 21.53 -14.51 -0.61
N TYR A 4 20.71 -15.04 -1.54
CA TYR A 4 19.52 -14.34 -2.04
C TYR A 4 18.29 -14.57 -1.16
N PHE A 5 18.22 -15.75 -0.53
CA PHE A 5 17.14 -16.18 0.37
C PHE A 5 17.63 -16.31 1.82
N SER A 6 18.74 -15.68 2.20
CA SER A 6 19.30 -15.81 3.54
C SER A 6 18.37 -15.22 4.60
N ALA A 7 18.31 -15.84 5.78
CA ALA A 7 17.49 -15.39 6.90
C ALA A 7 17.92 -14.02 7.44
N HIS A 8 19.19 -13.63 7.22
CA HIS A 8 19.74 -12.37 7.68
C HIS A 8 20.35 -11.59 6.51
N PRO A 9 20.27 -10.25 6.51
CA PRO A 9 20.84 -9.44 5.45
C PRO A 9 22.37 -9.48 5.51
N LEU A 10 23.02 -9.73 4.37
CA LEU A 10 24.48 -9.63 4.25
C LEU A 10 24.99 -8.19 4.37
N LYS A 11 24.15 -7.23 3.95
CA LYS A 11 24.39 -5.79 4.06
C LYS A 11 23.06 -5.12 4.42
N PRO A 12 23.06 -4.19 5.40
CA PRO A 12 21.87 -3.44 5.72
C PRO A 12 21.47 -2.55 4.54
N PHE A 13 20.17 -2.45 4.29
CA PHE A 13 19.64 -1.44 3.38
C PHE A 13 19.84 -0.04 3.97
N ILE A 14 20.24 0.90 3.10
CA ILE A 14 20.44 2.30 3.47
C ILE A 14 19.41 3.14 2.70
N PRO A 15 18.47 3.83 3.39
CA PRO A 15 17.52 4.73 2.76
C PRO A 15 18.23 5.80 1.91
N TYR A 16 17.63 6.10 0.75
CA TYR A 16 18.12 7.10 -0.23
C TYR A 16 19.49 6.79 -0.86
N SER A 17 19.99 5.56 -0.71
CA SER A 17 21.10 5.05 -1.51
C SER A 17 20.73 4.94 -3.00
N ARG A 18 21.72 4.70 -3.87
CA ARG A 18 21.52 4.57 -5.33
C ARG A 18 20.43 3.57 -5.70
N GLN A 19 20.38 2.41 -5.03
CA GLN A 19 19.33 1.41 -5.22
C GLN A 19 17.93 1.95 -4.86
N HIS A 20 17.82 2.77 -3.80
CA HIS A 20 16.54 3.34 -3.40
C HIS A 20 16.07 4.40 -4.41
N VAL A 21 16.97 5.28 -4.83
CA VAL A 21 16.69 6.31 -5.86
C VAL A 21 16.23 5.65 -7.17
N LEU A 22 16.83 4.51 -7.55
CA LEU A 22 16.40 3.76 -8.72
C LEU A 22 14.96 3.23 -8.57
N ILE A 23 14.57 2.72 -7.39
CA ILE A 23 13.19 2.29 -7.13
C ILE A 23 12.22 3.47 -7.25
N LEU A 24 12.54 4.62 -6.64
CA LEU A 24 11.72 5.83 -6.75
C LEU A 24 11.57 6.27 -8.20
N PHE A 25 12.65 6.23 -8.97
CA PHE A 25 12.63 6.54 -10.39
C PHE A 25 11.73 5.56 -11.17
N ILE A 26 11.87 4.25 -10.97
CA ILE A 26 11.02 3.23 -11.60
C ILE A 26 9.55 3.46 -11.27
N MET A 27 9.23 3.74 -10.00
CA MET A 27 7.88 4.04 -9.55
C MET A 27 7.27 5.23 -10.32
N LEU A 28 8.00 6.34 -10.43
CA LEU A 28 7.55 7.54 -11.14
C LEU A 28 7.42 7.32 -12.65
N VAL A 29 8.38 6.61 -13.25
CA VAL A 29 8.35 6.24 -14.67
C VAL A 29 7.13 5.36 -14.96
N GLY A 30 6.83 4.37 -14.12
CA GLY A 30 5.64 3.54 -14.29
C GLY A 30 4.34 4.32 -14.10
N ILE A 31 4.28 5.28 -13.18
CA ILE A 31 3.14 6.20 -13.06
C ILE A 31 2.95 7.01 -14.36
N PHE A 32 4.03 7.55 -14.92
CA PHE A 32 4.00 8.28 -16.17
C PHE A 32 3.49 7.41 -17.33
N PHE A 33 4.02 6.19 -17.48
CA PHE A 33 3.57 5.26 -18.51
C PHE A 33 2.11 4.84 -18.33
N LEU A 34 1.69 4.56 -17.10
CA LEU A 34 0.30 4.21 -16.79
C LEU A 34 -0.67 5.31 -17.21
N TYR A 35 -0.31 6.58 -16.98
CA TYR A 35 -1.10 7.72 -17.41
C TYR A 35 -1.06 7.93 -18.94
N GLN A 36 0.13 7.93 -19.54
CA GLN A 36 0.33 8.20 -20.97
C GLN A 36 -0.33 7.16 -21.87
N TYR A 37 -0.34 5.89 -21.46
CA TYR A 37 -0.88 4.76 -22.23
C TYR A 37 -2.24 4.29 -21.71
N GLN A 38 -2.94 5.10 -20.91
CA GLN A 38 -4.23 4.71 -20.33
C GLN A 38 -5.28 4.29 -21.38
N ASP A 39 -5.28 4.91 -22.56
CA ASP A 39 -6.23 4.57 -23.64
C ASP A 39 -5.92 3.22 -24.30
N VAL A 40 -4.64 2.84 -24.39
CA VAL A 40 -4.25 1.50 -24.85
C VAL A 40 -4.63 0.46 -23.79
N LEU A 41 -4.40 0.77 -22.52
CA LEU A 41 -4.73 -0.11 -21.39
C LEU A 41 -6.24 -0.29 -21.18
N ARG A 42 -7.09 0.58 -21.76
CA ARG A 42 -8.55 0.43 -21.77
C ARG A 42 -9.03 -0.65 -22.75
N GLN A 43 -8.21 -1.01 -23.74
CA GLN A 43 -8.55 -2.08 -24.68
C GLN A 43 -8.68 -3.41 -23.93
N SER A 44 -9.70 -4.21 -24.29
CA SER A 44 -10.10 -5.40 -23.52
C SER A 44 -8.94 -6.37 -23.23
N GLU A 45 -8.12 -6.68 -24.23
CA GLU A 45 -6.99 -7.62 -24.08
C GLU A 45 -5.97 -7.11 -23.06
N TRP A 46 -5.43 -5.90 -23.24
CA TRP A 46 -4.45 -5.30 -22.34
C TRP A 46 -5.01 -5.06 -20.93
N ASN A 47 -6.27 -4.65 -20.85
CA ASN A 47 -6.95 -4.41 -19.59
C ASN A 47 -6.97 -5.69 -18.73
N ILE A 48 -7.41 -6.80 -19.32
CA ILE A 48 -7.49 -8.09 -18.66
C ILE A 48 -6.08 -8.55 -18.29
N THR A 49 -5.13 -8.56 -19.24
CA THR A 49 -3.76 -9.02 -18.99
C THR A 49 -3.11 -8.27 -17.84
N VAL A 50 -3.15 -6.93 -17.83
CA VAL A 50 -2.50 -6.13 -16.78
C VAL A 50 -3.17 -6.36 -15.43
N ARG A 51 -4.51 -6.41 -15.37
CA ARG A 51 -5.24 -6.67 -14.13
C ARG A 51 -4.86 -8.03 -13.53
N TYR A 52 -4.92 -9.10 -14.33
CA TYR A 52 -4.56 -10.43 -13.83
C TYR A 52 -3.07 -10.55 -13.52
N ALA A 53 -2.18 -9.85 -14.24
CA ALA A 53 -0.76 -9.79 -13.92
C ALA A 53 -0.52 -9.11 -12.56
N ILE A 54 -1.18 -7.98 -12.27
CA ILE A 54 -1.05 -7.31 -10.97
C ILE A 54 -1.56 -8.22 -9.84
N ALA A 55 -2.73 -8.86 -10.01
CA ALA A 55 -3.28 -9.77 -9.02
C ALA A 55 -2.35 -10.98 -8.78
N PHE A 56 -1.80 -11.56 -9.85
CA PHE A 56 -0.81 -12.63 -9.75
C PHE A 56 0.45 -12.18 -9.00
N LEU A 57 0.97 -10.99 -9.30
CA LEU A 57 2.16 -10.46 -8.64
C LEU A 57 1.93 -10.19 -7.15
N PHE A 58 0.76 -9.66 -6.76
CA PHE A 58 0.41 -9.48 -5.35
C PHE A 58 0.29 -10.79 -4.60
N ILE A 59 -0.48 -11.74 -5.12
CA ILE A 59 -0.65 -13.04 -4.45
C ILE A 59 0.68 -13.80 -4.43
N GLY A 60 1.44 -13.74 -5.52
CA GLY A 60 2.76 -14.33 -5.64
C GLY A 60 3.78 -13.69 -4.68
N SER A 61 3.74 -12.38 -4.46
CA SER A 61 4.62 -11.71 -3.49
C SER A 61 4.33 -12.15 -2.07
N GLU A 62 3.05 -12.23 -1.69
CA GLU A 62 2.65 -12.65 -0.34
C GLU A 62 2.99 -14.13 -0.07
N ILE A 63 2.67 -15.01 -1.03
CA ILE A 63 3.05 -16.43 -0.95
C ILE A 63 4.57 -16.56 -0.87
N GLY A 64 5.30 -15.82 -1.72
CA GLY A 64 6.75 -15.83 -1.74
C GLY A 64 7.36 -15.38 -0.41
N LEU A 65 6.79 -14.34 0.22
CA LEU A 65 7.20 -13.84 1.53
C LEU A 65 7.07 -14.93 2.59
N HIS A 66 5.88 -15.53 2.76
CA HIS A 66 5.67 -16.59 3.76
C HIS A 66 6.49 -17.85 3.47
N MET A 67 6.62 -18.24 2.20
CA MET A 67 7.47 -19.36 1.82
C MET A 67 8.94 -19.11 2.19
N TRP A 68 9.42 -17.89 2.01
CA TRP A 68 10.77 -17.50 2.42
C TRP A 68 10.91 -17.51 3.93
N GLU A 69 9.99 -16.91 4.68
CA GLU A 69 10.01 -16.89 6.15
C GLU A 69 10.03 -18.29 6.75
N TRP A 70 9.18 -19.21 6.24
CA TRP A 70 9.17 -20.61 6.67
C TRP A 70 10.48 -21.33 6.37
N LYS A 71 11.02 -21.17 5.15
CA LYS A 71 12.29 -21.82 4.78
C LYS A 71 13.49 -21.26 5.53
N ALA A 72 13.47 -19.97 5.83
CA ALA A 72 14.51 -19.29 6.60
C ALA A 72 14.38 -19.55 8.11
N GLY A 73 13.28 -20.15 8.58
CA GLY A 73 13.06 -20.45 10.00
C GLY A 73 12.80 -19.21 10.86
N ILE A 74 12.37 -18.11 10.24
CA ILE A 74 12.14 -16.79 10.90
C ILE A 74 10.65 -16.43 10.98
N PHE A 75 9.78 -17.37 10.63
CA PHE A 75 8.34 -17.17 10.72
C PHE A 75 7.91 -17.06 12.19
N GLU A 76 7.27 -15.96 12.54
CA GLU A 76 6.76 -15.72 13.89
C GLU A 76 5.32 -15.21 13.84
N LEU A 77 4.46 -15.72 14.72
CA LEU A 77 3.05 -15.32 14.76
C LEU A 77 2.85 -13.83 15.10
N GLY A 78 3.84 -13.17 15.70
CA GLY A 78 3.79 -11.76 16.07
C GLY A 78 4.18 -10.80 14.95
N THR A 79 4.77 -11.29 13.85
CA THR A 79 5.32 -10.46 12.77
C THR A 79 5.00 -10.95 11.35
N SER A 80 4.71 -12.25 11.18
CA SER A 80 4.55 -12.89 9.87
C SER A 80 3.10 -13.16 9.47
N LEU A 81 2.09 -12.76 10.26
CA LEU A 81 0.68 -12.90 9.85
C LEU A 81 0.25 -11.71 8.98
N PRO A 82 -0.76 -11.88 8.09
CA PRO A 82 -1.15 -10.86 7.11
C PRO A 82 -2.03 -9.75 7.71
N PHE A 83 -1.67 -9.22 8.88
CA PHE A 83 -2.41 -8.19 9.61
C PHE A 83 -1.78 -6.79 9.50
N GLU A 84 -0.71 -6.64 8.72
CA GLU A 84 -0.21 -5.34 8.33
C GLU A 84 -1.17 -4.64 7.36
N LEU A 85 -1.31 -3.32 7.49
CA LEU A 85 -2.21 -2.53 6.64
C LEU A 85 -1.87 -2.65 5.15
N CYS A 86 -0.57 -2.75 4.82
CA CYS A 86 -0.12 -2.93 3.45
C CYS A 86 -0.50 -4.32 2.91
N THR A 87 -0.37 -5.38 3.72
CA THR A 87 -0.80 -6.73 3.34
C THR A 87 -2.32 -6.81 3.16
N ILE A 88 -3.09 -6.26 4.09
CA ILE A 88 -4.55 -6.18 3.97
C ILE A 88 -4.93 -5.41 2.70
N SER A 89 -4.27 -4.27 2.45
CA SER A 89 -4.51 -3.46 1.25
C SER A 89 -4.11 -4.20 -0.03
N LEU A 90 -3.06 -5.02 -0.02
CA LEU A 90 -2.61 -5.84 -1.14
C LEU A 90 -3.63 -6.95 -1.48
N LEU A 91 -4.16 -7.63 -0.46
CA LEU A 91 -5.22 -8.63 -0.64
C LEU A 91 -6.50 -7.98 -1.18
N LEU A 92 -6.90 -6.83 -0.62
CA LEU A 92 -8.01 -6.05 -1.13
C LEU A 92 -7.75 -5.54 -2.55
N ALA A 93 -6.54 -5.10 -2.88
CA ALA A 93 -6.18 -4.65 -4.23
C ALA A 93 -6.24 -5.79 -5.25
N SER A 94 -5.84 -7.00 -4.85
CA SER A 94 -5.97 -8.21 -5.67
C SER A 94 -7.44 -8.51 -5.99
N ILE A 95 -8.31 -8.48 -4.97
CA ILE A 95 -9.75 -8.68 -5.14
C ILE A 95 -10.35 -7.54 -5.98
N MET A 96 -10.01 -6.28 -5.68
CA MET A 96 -10.47 -5.09 -6.41
C MET A 96 -10.15 -5.20 -7.90
N ILE A 97 -8.91 -5.52 -8.23
CA ILE A 97 -8.47 -5.60 -9.61
C ILE A 97 -9.17 -6.74 -10.32
N VAL A 98 -9.39 -7.90 -9.72
CA VAL A 98 -10.11 -9.02 -10.39
C VAL A 98 -11.61 -8.74 -10.53
N THR A 99 -12.25 -8.20 -9.50
CA THR A 99 -13.71 -8.00 -9.44
C THR A 99 -14.18 -6.68 -10.03
N LYS A 100 -13.28 -5.72 -10.28
CA LYS A 100 -13.61 -4.31 -10.52
C LYS A 100 -14.59 -3.77 -9.47
N SER A 101 -14.35 -4.08 -8.20
CA SER A 101 -15.23 -3.58 -7.14
C SER A 101 -14.90 -2.13 -6.80
N TYR A 102 -15.81 -1.21 -7.15
CA TYR A 102 -15.69 0.20 -6.78
C TYR A 102 -15.60 0.38 -5.25
N ARG A 103 -16.36 -0.40 -4.47
CA ARG A 103 -16.35 -0.33 -3.00
C ARG A 103 -14.99 -0.64 -2.40
N ILE A 104 -14.27 -1.61 -2.97
CA ILE A 104 -12.92 -1.95 -2.51
C ILE A 104 -11.93 -0.89 -3.01
N TYR A 105 -12.10 -0.40 -4.23
CA TYR A 105 -11.31 0.71 -4.76
C TYR A 105 -11.35 1.94 -3.85
N GLU A 106 -12.51 2.30 -3.33
CA GLU A 106 -12.62 3.45 -2.43
C GLU A 106 -11.66 3.35 -1.24
N ILE A 107 -11.49 2.16 -0.69
CA ILE A 107 -10.61 1.90 0.46
C ILE A 107 -9.14 1.84 -0.01
N VAL A 108 -8.86 0.97 -1.00
CA VAL A 108 -7.51 0.71 -1.50
C VAL A 108 -6.87 1.94 -2.11
N PHE A 109 -7.65 2.84 -2.73
CA PHE A 109 -7.14 4.09 -3.27
C PHE A 109 -6.44 4.93 -2.20
N PHE A 110 -7.01 5.03 -1.01
CA PHE A 110 -6.40 5.78 0.08
C PHE A 110 -5.38 4.95 0.86
N THR A 111 -5.76 3.76 1.32
CA THR A 111 -4.86 2.95 2.17
C THR A 111 -3.63 2.47 1.40
N GLY A 112 -3.81 2.08 0.14
CA GLY A 112 -2.73 1.65 -0.74
C GLY A 112 -1.78 2.79 -1.09
N ILE A 113 -2.27 3.92 -1.58
CA ILE A 113 -1.40 5.04 -1.98
C ILE A 113 -0.71 5.67 -0.77
N ILE A 114 -1.43 6.00 0.31
CA ILE A 114 -0.85 6.64 1.50
C ILE A 114 0.12 5.68 2.19
N GLY A 115 -0.33 4.45 2.46
CA GLY A 115 0.46 3.44 3.17
C GLY A 115 1.72 3.05 2.40
N ALA A 116 1.59 2.74 1.10
CA ALA A 116 2.74 2.38 0.28
C ALA A 116 3.70 3.55 0.06
N SER A 117 3.20 4.78 -0.07
CA SER A 117 4.08 5.95 -0.15
C SER A 117 4.91 6.11 1.13
N GLN A 118 4.30 5.93 2.31
CA GLN A 118 5.05 5.93 3.57
C GLN A 118 6.07 4.78 3.63
N ALA A 119 5.68 3.56 3.27
CA ALA A 119 6.57 2.41 3.28
C ALA A 119 7.76 2.55 2.30
N ILE A 120 7.55 3.19 1.14
CA ILE A 120 8.62 3.44 0.16
C ILE A 120 9.49 4.61 0.59
N LEU A 121 8.93 5.72 1.07
CA LEU A 121 9.70 6.92 1.42
C LEU A 121 10.47 6.76 2.73
N THR A 122 9.91 6.04 3.70
CA THR A 122 10.52 5.74 4.99
C THR A 122 10.55 4.23 5.22
N PRO A 123 11.36 3.50 4.45
CA PRO A 123 11.35 2.04 4.47
C PRO A 123 11.99 1.49 5.75
N ASN A 124 11.33 0.50 6.35
CA ASN A 124 11.86 -0.27 7.48
C ASN A 124 12.49 -1.62 7.06
N VAL A 125 12.69 -1.83 5.76
CA VAL A 125 13.31 -3.06 5.24
C VAL A 125 14.81 -3.03 5.51
N GLN A 126 15.35 -4.11 6.07
CA GLN A 126 16.78 -4.23 6.40
C GLN A 126 17.62 -4.88 5.30
N TYR A 127 16.99 -5.43 4.27
CA TYR A 127 17.64 -6.20 3.22
C TYR A 127 17.97 -5.32 2.02
N ALA A 128 19.24 -5.24 1.63
CA ALA A 128 19.68 -4.52 0.43
C ALA A 128 19.55 -5.38 -0.85
N PHE A 129 19.51 -4.73 -2.02
CA PHE A 129 19.59 -5.43 -3.31
C PHE A 129 20.89 -6.27 -3.38
N PRO A 130 20.85 -7.50 -3.95
CA PRO A 130 19.76 -8.12 -4.70
C PRO A 130 18.85 -9.04 -3.87
N HIS A 131 18.76 -8.90 -2.55
CA HIS A 131 18.04 -9.86 -1.71
C HIS A 131 16.55 -10.00 -2.08
N PHE A 132 15.98 -11.21 -1.94
CA PHE A 132 14.55 -11.47 -2.21
C PHE A 132 13.63 -10.47 -1.52
N ARG A 133 13.79 -10.29 -0.20
CA ARG A 133 13.00 -9.35 0.61
C ARG A 133 13.11 -7.89 0.18
N PHE A 134 14.23 -7.48 -0.43
CA PHE A 134 14.34 -6.14 -1.02
C PHE A 134 13.40 -6.02 -2.23
N ILE A 135 13.51 -6.98 -3.16
CA ILE A 135 12.76 -6.96 -4.43
C ILE A 135 11.26 -7.09 -4.14
N GLU A 136 10.88 -8.05 -3.32
CA GLU A 136 9.49 -8.30 -2.96
C GLU A 136 8.87 -7.08 -2.24
N PHE A 137 9.55 -6.51 -1.23
CA PHE A 137 9.06 -5.33 -0.52
C PHE A 137 8.80 -4.16 -1.49
N PHE A 138 9.81 -3.75 -2.26
CA PHE A 138 9.64 -2.58 -3.13
C PHE A 138 8.68 -2.85 -4.29
N ALA A 139 8.68 -4.05 -4.89
CA ALA A 139 7.75 -4.40 -5.96
C ALA A 139 6.29 -4.39 -5.48
N ALA A 140 6.00 -5.02 -4.33
CA ALA A 140 4.66 -5.06 -3.77
C ALA A 140 4.13 -3.65 -3.47
N HIS A 141 4.93 -2.78 -2.86
CA HIS A 141 4.50 -1.42 -2.52
C HIS A 141 4.34 -0.52 -3.77
N VAL A 142 5.22 -0.65 -4.77
CA VAL A 142 5.07 0.09 -6.04
C VAL A 142 3.78 -0.33 -6.75
N LEU A 143 3.51 -1.64 -6.81
CA LEU A 143 2.26 -2.16 -7.36
C LEU A 143 1.05 -1.67 -6.57
N LEU A 144 1.15 -1.54 -5.26
CA LEU A 144 0.06 -1.05 -4.40
C LEU A 144 -0.31 0.42 -4.65
N ILE A 145 0.61 1.20 -5.23
CA ILE A 145 0.33 2.55 -5.75
C ILE A 145 -0.25 2.47 -7.16
N TRP A 146 0.36 1.68 -8.05
CA TRP A 146 -0.08 1.58 -9.45
C TRP A 146 -1.47 0.95 -9.60
N ALA A 147 -1.83 -0.01 -8.77
CA ALA A 147 -3.11 -0.71 -8.80
C ALA A 147 -4.34 0.22 -8.70
N PRO A 148 -4.49 1.05 -7.66
CA PRO A 148 -5.59 2.00 -7.59
C PRO A 148 -5.49 3.08 -8.67
N LEU A 149 -4.29 3.53 -9.05
CA LEU A 149 -4.13 4.48 -10.17
C LEU A 149 -4.58 3.90 -11.51
N PHE A 150 -4.35 2.60 -11.74
CA PHE A 150 -4.85 1.89 -12.92
C PHE A 150 -6.39 1.94 -12.92
N MET A 151 -7.03 1.61 -11.80
CA MET A 151 -8.49 1.70 -11.68
C MET A 151 -8.98 3.15 -11.89
N THR A 152 -8.24 4.14 -11.41
CA THR A 152 -8.58 5.56 -11.60
C THR A 152 -8.50 5.96 -13.07
N TRP A 153 -7.38 5.75 -13.74
CA TRP A 153 -7.14 6.28 -15.09
C TRP A 153 -7.70 5.39 -16.19
N VAL A 154 -7.56 4.07 -16.06
CA VAL A 154 -8.00 3.10 -17.07
C VAL A 154 -9.49 2.80 -16.90
N GLU A 155 -9.92 2.36 -15.71
CA GLU A 155 -11.34 2.02 -15.44
C GLU A 155 -12.22 3.24 -15.15
N GLY A 156 -11.63 4.43 -15.07
CA GLY A 156 -12.36 5.69 -14.88
C GLY A 156 -12.88 5.90 -13.46
N TYR A 157 -12.43 5.14 -12.46
CA TYR A 157 -12.90 5.29 -11.09
C TYR A 157 -12.44 6.61 -10.48
N ARG A 158 -13.23 7.14 -9.55
CA ARG A 158 -12.97 8.42 -8.89
C ARG A 158 -13.26 8.29 -7.40
N PRO A 159 -12.35 8.72 -6.50
CA PRO A 159 -12.68 8.80 -5.09
C PRO A 159 -13.69 9.94 -4.86
N THR A 160 -14.54 9.80 -3.84
CA THR A 160 -15.51 10.81 -3.41
C THR A 160 -15.28 11.16 -1.94
N LEU A 161 -15.92 12.22 -1.42
CA LEU A 161 -15.97 12.47 0.03
C LEU A 161 -16.53 11.28 0.81
N GLN A 162 -17.50 10.56 0.24
CA GLN A 162 -18.06 9.36 0.84
C GLN A 162 -17.04 8.22 0.89
N SER A 163 -16.10 8.17 -0.06
CA SER A 163 -14.98 7.22 -0.08
C SER A 163 -14.00 7.49 1.08
N ILE A 164 -13.74 8.75 1.43
CA ILE A 164 -12.96 9.11 2.62
C ILE A 164 -13.65 8.57 3.87
N LYS A 165 -14.95 8.84 4.04
CA LYS A 165 -15.72 8.32 5.19
C LYS A 165 -15.66 6.80 5.29
N ARG A 166 -15.87 6.09 4.17
CA ARG A 166 -15.80 4.62 4.12
C ARG A 166 -14.42 4.09 4.50
N THR A 167 -13.36 4.75 4.05
CA THR A 167 -11.98 4.40 4.40
C THR A 167 -11.71 4.60 5.88
N MET A 168 -12.13 5.73 6.45
CA MET A 168 -11.95 5.97 7.89
C MET A 168 -12.73 4.97 8.75
N ILE A 169 -13.96 4.62 8.35
CA ILE A 169 -14.73 3.56 9.00
C ILE A 169 -14.00 2.22 8.91
N PHE A 170 -13.47 1.87 7.73
CA PHE A 170 -12.69 0.66 7.55
C PHE A 170 -11.46 0.63 8.48
N LEU A 171 -10.67 1.70 8.52
CA LEU A 171 -9.51 1.82 9.41
C LEU A 171 -9.92 1.65 10.88
N ASN A 172 -11.02 2.28 11.31
CA ASN A 172 -11.54 2.14 12.66
C ASN A 172 -12.02 0.73 13.00
N ILE A 173 -12.55 -0.02 12.03
CA ILE A 173 -12.99 -1.42 12.22
C ILE A 173 -11.78 -2.35 12.33
N ILE A 174 -10.72 -2.15 11.54
CA ILE A 174 -9.56 -3.04 11.58
C ILE A 174 -8.70 -2.83 12.83
N ILE A 175 -8.64 -1.61 13.40
CA ILE A 175 -7.86 -1.33 14.61
C ILE A 175 -8.17 -2.31 15.76
N PRO A 176 -9.42 -2.50 16.23
CA PRO A 176 -9.72 -3.44 17.32
C PRO A 176 -9.45 -4.90 16.94
N ILE A 177 -9.67 -5.28 15.68
CA ILE A 177 -9.39 -6.64 15.19
C ILE A 177 -7.88 -6.93 15.27
N VAL A 178 -7.06 -6.03 14.72
CA VAL A 178 -5.60 -6.19 14.70
C VAL A 178 -5.02 -6.04 16.11
N SER A 179 -5.58 -5.16 16.93
CA SER A 179 -5.19 -5.04 18.35
C SER A 179 -5.45 -6.33 19.13
N PHE A 180 -6.58 -7.01 18.87
CA PHE A 180 -6.85 -8.32 19.46
C PHE A 180 -5.85 -9.39 18.98
N VAL A 181 -5.48 -9.38 17.69
CA VAL A 181 -4.45 -10.28 17.17
C VAL A 181 -3.09 -10.00 17.82
N ASN A 182 -2.68 -8.73 17.93
CA ASN A 182 -1.46 -8.33 18.62
C ASN A 182 -1.45 -8.85 20.07
N TYR A 183 -2.56 -8.71 20.79
CA TYR A 183 -2.70 -9.23 22.14
C TYR A 183 -2.53 -10.76 22.20
N LYS A 184 -3.12 -11.51 21.26
CA LYS A 184 -3.05 -12.98 21.23
C LYS A 184 -1.70 -13.53 20.80
N THR A 185 -0.98 -12.80 19.95
CA THR A 185 0.28 -13.26 19.35
C THR A 185 1.53 -12.64 20.00
N GLY A 186 1.35 -11.63 20.87
CA GLY A 186 2.45 -10.78 21.35
C GLY A 186 3.02 -9.85 20.27
N GLY A 187 2.34 -9.74 19.13
CA GLY A 187 2.78 -9.02 17.94
C GLY A 187 2.66 -7.50 18.03
N ASN A 188 3.01 -6.84 16.92
CA ASN A 188 2.88 -5.39 16.77
C ASN A 188 2.49 -4.97 15.35
N TYR A 189 1.53 -5.69 14.76
CA TYR A 189 0.96 -5.37 13.46
C TYR A 189 0.42 -3.94 13.44
N MET A 190 0.67 -3.24 12.33
CA MET A 190 0.30 -1.84 12.11
C MET A 190 0.86 -0.87 13.16
N PHE A 191 1.83 -1.29 13.97
CA PHE A 191 2.34 -0.55 15.12
C PHE A 191 1.24 -0.11 16.09
N LEU A 192 0.22 -0.95 16.32
CA LEU A 192 -0.87 -0.61 17.24
C LEU A 192 -0.56 -0.89 18.71
N ALA A 193 0.38 -1.79 19.02
CA ALA A 193 0.73 -2.12 20.40
C ALA A 193 1.89 -1.27 20.94
N ARG A 194 2.83 -0.90 20.08
CA ARG A 194 3.98 -0.05 20.41
C ARG A 194 4.55 0.63 19.16
N LYS A 195 5.29 1.72 19.35
CA LYS A 195 6.07 2.36 18.28
C LYS A 195 7.20 1.44 17.82
N PRO A 196 7.67 1.56 16.55
CA PRO A 196 8.88 0.89 16.11
C PRO A 196 10.09 1.37 16.93
N GLU A 197 11.08 0.50 17.10
CA GLU A 197 12.33 0.83 17.80
C GLU A 197 13.24 1.75 16.97
N THR A 198 13.02 1.80 15.65
CA THR A 198 13.72 2.70 14.74
C THR A 198 13.09 4.10 14.78
N ALA A 199 13.94 5.14 14.72
CA ALA A 199 13.48 6.51 14.61
C ALA A 199 12.45 6.66 13.50
N SER A 200 11.27 7.17 13.83
CA SER A 200 10.15 7.27 12.90
C SER A 200 9.31 8.52 13.16
N LEU A 201 8.50 8.91 12.19
CA LEU A 201 7.51 9.99 12.38
C LEU A 201 6.58 9.71 13.56
N LEU A 202 6.38 8.43 13.93
CA LEU A 202 5.57 8.02 15.08
C LEU A 202 6.14 8.55 16.39
N ASP A 203 7.44 8.79 16.51
CA ASP A 203 8.07 9.30 17.74
C ASP A 203 7.53 10.69 18.10
N MET A 204 7.16 11.48 17.09
CA MET A 204 6.59 12.83 17.24
C MET A 204 5.10 12.83 17.59
N LEU A 205 4.42 11.68 17.60
CA LEU A 205 2.96 11.57 17.70
C LEU A 205 2.43 11.32 19.13
N GLY A 206 3.26 11.47 20.17
CA GLY A 206 2.84 11.30 21.58
C GLY A 206 2.85 9.85 22.09
N PRO A 207 2.49 9.58 23.36
CA PRO A 207 2.60 8.26 23.97
C PRO A 207 1.50 7.28 23.51
N HIS A 208 1.73 5.98 23.65
CA HIS A 208 0.69 4.96 23.48
C HIS A 208 -0.42 5.13 24.54
N PRO A 209 -1.72 4.99 24.22
CA PRO A 209 -2.30 4.69 22.90
C PRO A 209 -2.65 5.95 22.06
N TYR A 210 -2.37 7.16 22.56
CA TYR A 210 -2.82 8.41 21.96
C TYR A 210 -2.26 8.67 20.55
N TYR A 211 -1.07 8.16 20.21
CA TYR A 211 -0.54 8.31 18.84
C TYR A 211 -1.38 7.59 17.78
N ILE A 212 -2.24 6.64 18.15
CA ILE A 212 -3.19 6.00 17.22
C ILE A 212 -4.16 7.06 16.68
N ILE A 213 -4.62 7.99 17.53
CA ILE A 213 -5.45 9.12 17.10
C ILE A 213 -4.67 10.01 16.13
N SER A 214 -3.39 10.27 16.41
CA SER A 214 -2.53 11.04 15.52
C SER A 214 -2.34 10.36 14.17
N LEU A 215 -2.22 9.02 14.13
CA LEU A 215 -2.20 8.23 12.91
C LEU A 215 -3.51 8.35 12.12
N GLU A 216 -4.65 8.33 12.80
CA GLU A 216 -5.96 8.52 12.15
C GLU A 216 -6.10 9.93 11.57
N ILE A 217 -5.65 10.96 12.30
CA ILE A 217 -5.61 12.34 11.80
C ILE A 217 -4.71 12.44 10.57
N ALA A 218 -3.52 11.83 10.61
CA ALA A 218 -2.60 11.81 9.47
C ALA A 218 -3.21 11.08 8.27
N ALA A 219 -3.88 9.94 8.49
CA ALA A 219 -4.60 9.21 7.45
C ALA A 219 -5.73 10.07 6.85
N LEU A 220 -6.50 10.76 7.68
CA LEU A 220 -7.58 11.65 7.24
C LEU A 220 -7.06 12.82 6.40
N ILE A 221 -5.99 13.49 6.86
CA ILE A 221 -5.32 14.56 6.11
C ILE A 221 -4.82 14.03 4.77
N GLY A 222 -4.15 12.88 4.76
CA GLY A 222 -3.68 12.22 3.55
C GLY A 222 -4.83 11.91 2.58
N CYS A 223 -5.99 11.46 3.09
CA CYS A 223 -7.18 11.24 2.27
C CYS A 223 -7.67 12.53 1.60
N PHE A 224 -7.73 13.64 2.34
CA PHE A 224 -8.13 14.93 1.76
C PHE A 224 -7.12 15.44 0.72
N ILE A 225 -5.81 15.26 0.97
CA ILE A 225 -4.76 15.62 0.00
C ILE A 225 -4.94 14.83 -1.30
N LEU A 226 -5.12 13.51 -1.21
CA LEU A 226 -5.34 12.66 -2.39
C LEU A 226 -6.68 12.93 -3.10
N TYR A 227 -7.70 13.37 -2.37
CA TYR A 227 -9.00 13.72 -2.93
C TYR A 227 -9.01 15.09 -3.63
N MET A 228 -8.14 16.02 -3.23
CA MET A 228 -8.13 17.41 -3.71
C MET A 228 -8.14 17.57 -5.25
N PRO A 229 -7.38 16.79 -6.05
CA PRO A 229 -7.41 16.90 -7.51
C PRO A 229 -8.76 16.55 -8.14
N PHE A 230 -9.59 15.76 -7.44
CA PHE A 230 -10.89 15.29 -7.92
C PHE A 230 -12.03 16.26 -7.56
N ALA A 231 -11.95 16.91 -6.40
CA ALA A 231 -12.94 17.90 -5.96
C ALA A 231 -13.13 19.06 -6.95
N ARG A 232 -12.05 19.47 -7.63
CA ARG A 232 -12.09 20.57 -8.62
C ARG A 232 -12.90 20.20 -9.87
N ARG A 233 -13.01 18.92 -10.22
CA ARG A 233 -13.74 18.45 -11.42
C ARG A 233 -15.25 18.32 -11.18
N GLU A 234 -15.67 17.98 -9.97
CA GLU A 234 -17.10 17.93 -9.60
C GLU A 234 -17.76 19.32 -9.64
N GLY A 235 -17.05 20.37 -9.21
CA GLY A 235 -17.55 21.74 -9.20
C GLY A 235 -17.77 22.37 -10.58
N HIS A 236 -17.05 21.91 -11.61
CA HIS A 236 -17.23 22.37 -12.99
C HIS A 236 -18.46 21.72 -13.65
N ALA A 237 -18.65 20.40 -13.46
CA ALA A 237 -19.80 19.69 -14.00
C ALA A 237 -21.15 20.18 -13.42
N HIS A 238 -21.18 20.56 -12.13
CA HIS A 238 -22.38 21.09 -11.49
C HIS A 238 -22.73 22.52 -11.93
N LYS A 239 -21.73 23.34 -12.32
CA LYS A 239 -21.96 24.69 -12.83
C LYS A 239 -22.47 24.69 -14.27
N GLU A 240 -22.03 23.75 -15.10
CA GLU A 240 -22.54 23.60 -16.47
C GLU A 240 -24.01 23.13 -16.50
N SER A 241 -24.44 22.27 -15.56
CA SER A 241 -25.84 21.81 -15.51
C SER A 241 -26.85 22.84 -14.97
N LEU A 242 -26.39 23.91 -14.34
CA LEU A 242 -27.22 25.00 -13.82
C LEU A 242 -27.22 26.24 -14.74
N GLY A 243 -26.41 26.21 -15.81
CA GLY A 243 -26.29 27.27 -16.81
C GLY A 243 -26.89 26.95 -18.17
N SER A 244 -27.60 25.81 -18.30
CA SER A 244 -28.30 25.36 -19.51
C SER A 244 -29.81 25.50 -19.38
#